data_AF-A0A0N4ULB5-F1
#
_entry.id   AF-A0A0N4ULB5-F1
#
_cell.length_a   1.000
_cell.length_b   1.000
_cell.length_c   1.000
_cell.angle_alpha   90.00
_cell.angle_beta   90.00
_cell.angle_gamma   90.00
#
_symmetry.space_group_name_H-M   'P 1'
#
loop_
_entity.id
_entity.type
_entity.pdbx_description
1 polymer ?
#
loop_
_entity_poly.entity_id
_entity_poly.type
_entity_poly.pdbx_seq_one_letter_code
_entity_poly.pdbx_strand_id
1 'polypeptide(L)'
;ELALLDWSSGIRFAYCADVTIEKLTEPFKASLIKAINKFCSNATACLLKSPVIFAVEQIVLLDGYPRRDYGAVQFRFVVVLPHNAVPLIRLRQPLLSNRILSTDILQRYAPEISRRLGWHLMSYEKFPRFDAITEFMNIALIPIGFILLIAMFMLAYWSNNFRFSGSSDEILVSGSSGGKNLALKFV
;
A
#
# COMPACT_ATOMS: atom_id res chain seq x y z
N GLU A 1 -14.89 -2.67 -0.14
CA GLU A 1 -13.62 -2.33 -0.84
C GLU A 1 -12.65 -3.50 -0.95
N LEU A 2 -12.43 -4.31 0.11
CA LEU A 2 -11.52 -5.46 0.07
C LEU A 2 -11.79 -6.48 -1.05
N ALA A 3 -13.06 -6.69 -1.40
CA ALA A 3 -13.46 -7.61 -2.45
C ALA A 3 -13.22 -7.11 -3.89
N LEU A 4 -12.68 -5.90 -4.07
CA LEU A 4 -12.30 -5.35 -5.39
C LEU A 4 -10.79 -5.14 -5.54
N LEU A 5 -9.98 -5.42 -4.51
CA LEU A 5 -8.53 -5.17 -4.53
C LEU A 5 -7.84 -5.84 -5.73
N ASP A 6 -8.23 -7.09 -6.04
CA ASP A 6 -7.67 -7.89 -7.14
C ASP A 6 -8.04 -7.37 -8.54
N TRP A 7 -8.97 -6.42 -8.63
CA TRP A 7 -9.49 -5.84 -9.88
C TRP A 7 -9.25 -4.33 -9.97
N SER A 8 -9.03 -3.66 -8.84
CA SER A 8 -8.74 -2.22 -8.79
C SER A 8 -7.31 -1.94 -9.23
N SER A 9 -7.12 -0.89 -10.03
CA SER A 9 -5.78 -0.38 -10.37
C SER A 9 -5.69 1.10 -10.06
N GLY A 10 -4.48 1.55 -9.72
CA GLY A 10 -4.19 2.92 -9.29
C GLY A 10 -3.13 3.58 -10.15
N ILE A 11 -3.31 4.87 -10.45
CA ILE A 11 -2.32 5.70 -11.15
C ILE A 11 -2.21 7.09 -10.51
N ARG A 12 -0.99 7.60 -10.40
CA ARG A 12 -0.67 8.91 -9.83
C ARG A 12 -0.12 9.84 -10.90
N PHE A 13 -0.78 10.97 -11.10
CA PHE A 13 -0.38 12.01 -12.02
C PHE A 13 -0.08 13.32 -11.28
N ALA A 14 1.02 13.97 -11.64
CA ALA A 14 1.25 15.37 -11.36
C ALA A 14 0.69 16.20 -12.52
N TYR A 15 -0.06 17.25 -12.22
CA TYR A 15 -0.68 18.12 -13.21
C TYR A 15 -0.46 19.59 -12.83
N CYS A 16 -0.21 20.42 -13.83
CA CYS A 16 0.08 21.85 -13.67
C CYS A 16 -1.12 22.70 -14.14
N ALA A 17 -2.33 22.40 -13.65
CA ALA A 17 -3.52 23.16 -14.04
C ALA A 17 -4.41 23.45 -12.82
N ASP A 18 -4.94 24.66 -12.74
CA ASP A 18 -5.90 25.07 -11.70
C ASP A 18 -7.31 24.56 -12.02
N VAL A 19 -7.44 23.23 -12.10
CA VAL A 19 -8.66 22.54 -12.46
C VAL A 19 -9.15 21.72 -11.26
N THR A 20 -10.46 21.76 -11.03
CA THR A 20 -11.12 20.95 -9.98
C THR A 20 -10.96 19.46 -10.29
N ILE A 21 -10.82 18.64 -9.25
CA ILE A 21 -10.50 17.21 -9.40
C ILE A 21 -11.58 16.50 -10.24
N GLU A 22 -12.84 16.90 -10.09
CA GLU A 22 -13.98 16.38 -10.86
C GLU A 22 -13.82 16.58 -12.38
N LYS A 23 -13.25 17.71 -12.82
CA LYS A 23 -13.03 18.00 -14.25
C LYS A 23 -11.86 17.21 -14.85
N LEU A 24 -10.97 16.64 -14.03
CA LEU A 24 -9.88 15.77 -14.48
C LEU A 24 -10.38 14.35 -14.81
N THR A 25 -11.56 13.99 -14.32
CA THR A 25 -12.09 12.64 -14.38
C THR A 25 -12.42 12.18 -15.80
N GLU A 26 -13.16 13.01 -16.54
CA GLU A 26 -13.57 12.73 -17.93
C GLU A 26 -12.39 12.59 -18.91
N PRO A 27 -11.42 13.53 -18.96
CA PRO A 27 -10.28 13.38 -19.88
C PRO A 27 -9.41 12.17 -19.52
N PHE A 28 -9.31 11.83 -18.22
CA PHE A 28 -8.64 10.61 -17.78
C PHE A 28 -9.35 9.36 -18.30
N LYS A 29 -10.65 9.22 -18.06
CA LYS A 29 -11.44 8.06 -18.53
C LYS A 29 -11.35 7.92 -20.06
N ALA A 30 -11.53 9.01 -20.80
CA ALA A 30 -11.47 9.01 -22.26
C ALA A 30 -10.10 8.56 -22.79
N SER A 31 -9.01 8.99 -22.16
CA SER A 31 -7.66 8.59 -22.53
C SER A 31 -7.40 7.12 -22.21
N LEU A 32 -7.86 6.66 -21.05
CA LEU A 32 -7.70 5.29 -20.58
C LEU A 32 -8.47 4.29 -21.46
N ILE A 33 -9.70 4.59 -21.88
CA ILE A 33 -10.45 3.73 -22.81
C ILE A 33 -9.79 3.60 -24.16
N LYS A 34 -9.19 4.67 -24.68
CA LYS A 34 -8.45 4.55 -25.94
C LYS A 34 -7.27 3.60 -25.80
N ALA A 35 -6.58 3.60 -24.65
CA ALA A 35 -5.53 2.63 -24.36
C ALA A 35 -6.07 1.20 -24.21
N ILE A 36 -7.17 1.02 -23.46
CA ILE A 36 -7.83 -0.28 -23.27
C ILE A 36 -8.30 -0.85 -24.61
N ASN A 37 -9.01 -0.08 -25.43
CA ASN A 37 -9.50 -0.52 -26.75
C ASN A 37 -8.36 -0.88 -27.69
N LYS A 38 -7.25 -0.14 -27.65
CA LYS A 38 -6.05 -0.43 -28.46
C LYS A 38 -5.39 -1.73 -28.00
N PHE A 39 -5.36 -2.01 -26.71
CA PHE A 39 -4.80 -3.25 -26.16
C PHE A 39 -5.74 -4.45 -26.37
N CYS A 40 -7.02 -4.32 -26.01
CA CYS A 40 -8.03 -5.36 -26.13
C CYS A 40 -8.53 -5.59 -27.57
N SER A 41 -8.03 -4.82 -28.54
CA SER A 41 -8.15 -5.17 -29.97
C SER A 41 -7.68 -6.60 -30.23
N ASN A 42 -6.67 -7.06 -29.48
CA ASN A 42 -6.31 -8.47 -29.42
C ASN A 42 -7.10 -9.14 -28.29
N ALA A 43 -8.18 -9.84 -28.62
CA ALA A 43 -9.13 -10.39 -27.65
C ALA A 43 -8.46 -11.28 -26.59
N THR A 44 -7.48 -12.10 -26.99
CA THR A 44 -6.74 -12.99 -26.10
C THR A 44 -5.89 -12.24 -25.07
N ALA A 45 -5.42 -11.03 -25.40
CA ALA A 45 -4.66 -10.19 -24.46
C ALA A 45 -5.51 -9.72 -23.27
N CYS A 46 -6.82 -9.55 -23.48
CA CYS A 46 -7.77 -9.21 -22.42
C CYS A 46 -8.55 -10.42 -21.89
N LEU A 47 -8.10 -11.65 -22.20
CA LEU A 47 -8.77 -12.90 -21.81
C LEU A 47 -10.23 -12.98 -22.30
N LEU A 48 -10.51 -12.45 -23.49
CA LEU A 48 -11.82 -12.45 -24.12
C LEU A 48 -11.84 -13.42 -25.32
N LYS A 49 -13.00 -14.02 -25.60
CA LYS A 49 -13.21 -14.84 -26.81
C LYS A 49 -13.33 -14.01 -28.08
N SER A 50 -13.86 -12.79 -27.97
CA SER A 50 -14.10 -11.87 -29.09
C SER A 50 -13.60 -10.48 -28.73
N PRO A 51 -13.14 -9.69 -29.72
CA PRO A 51 -12.78 -8.29 -29.48
C PRO A 51 -14.04 -7.50 -29.13
N VAL A 52 -13.94 -6.63 -28.13
CA VAL A 52 -15.05 -5.80 -27.66
C VAL A 52 -14.60 -4.37 -27.50
N ILE A 53 -15.51 -3.44 -27.80
CA ILE A 53 -15.29 -2.01 -27.65
C ILE A 53 -15.75 -1.61 -26.25
N PHE A 54 -14.82 -1.04 -25.48
CA PHE A 54 -15.09 -0.47 -24.18
C PHE A 54 -15.53 0.99 -24.28
N ALA A 55 -16.50 1.37 -23.45
CA ALA A 55 -17.11 2.70 -23.39
C ALA A 55 -16.76 3.42 -22.07
N VAL A 56 -16.99 4.75 -22.00
CA VAL A 56 -16.62 5.63 -20.86
C VAL A 56 -17.30 5.23 -19.57
N GLU A 57 -18.50 4.69 -19.67
CA GLU A 57 -19.28 4.28 -18.50
C GLU A 57 -18.71 3.02 -17.82
N GLN A 58 -17.85 2.25 -18.52
CA GLN A 58 -17.29 1.00 -18.00
C GLN A 58 -16.07 1.21 -17.11
N ILE A 59 -15.52 2.43 -17.07
CA ILE A 59 -14.50 2.82 -16.09
C ILE A 59 -15.21 3.41 -14.87
N VAL A 60 -15.25 2.62 -13.81
CA VAL A 60 -15.80 3.03 -12.52
C VAL A 60 -14.66 3.43 -11.60
N LEU A 61 -14.74 4.62 -11.03
CA LEU A 61 -13.79 5.09 -10.03
C LEU A 61 -14.22 4.58 -8.66
N LEU A 62 -13.24 4.23 -7.83
CA LEU A 62 -13.51 3.81 -6.46
C LEU A 62 -13.91 5.01 -5.61
N ASP A 63 -14.74 4.75 -4.60
CA ASP A 63 -15.21 5.79 -3.68
C ASP A 63 -14.03 6.49 -3.01
N GLY A 64 -14.11 7.82 -2.92
CA GLY A 64 -13.03 8.66 -2.41
C GLY A 64 -11.89 8.93 -3.39
N TYR A 65 -11.93 8.39 -4.61
CA TYR A 65 -11.02 8.72 -5.71
C TYR A 65 -11.76 9.42 -6.85
N PRO A 66 -11.12 10.35 -7.59
CA PRO A 66 -9.73 10.81 -7.45
C PRO A 66 -9.43 11.61 -6.17
N ARG A 67 -8.26 11.38 -5.58
CA ARG A 67 -7.79 12.07 -4.36
C ARG A 67 -6.51 12.84 -4.63
N ARG A 68 -6.39 14.05 -4.10
CA ARG A 68 -5.13 14.82 -4.08
C ARG A 68 -4.23 14.31 -2.94
N ASP A 69 -3.00 13.97 -3.28
CA ASP A 69 -1.98 13.51 -2.32
C ASP A 69 -0.60 14.07 -2.71
N TYR A 70 -0.03 14.91 -1.84
CA TYR A 70 1.27 15.59 -1.99
C TYR A 70 1.56 16.19 -3.39
N GLY A 71 0.64 17.03 -3.89
CA GLY A 71 0.82 17.70 -5.19
C GLY A 71 0.56 16.82 -6.42
N ALA A 72 0.17 15.56 -6.23
CA ALA A 72 -0.30 14.66 -7.29
C ALA A 72 -1.78 14.30 -7.09
N VAL A 73 -2.43 13.85 -8.15
CA VAL A 73 -3.77 13.24 -8.11
C VAL A 73 -3.63 11.75 -8.30
N GLN A 74 -4.17 10.99 -7.36
CA GLN A 74 -4.29 9.56 -7.44
C GLN A 74 -5.68 9.21 -7.98
N PHE A 75 -5.72 8.42 -9.04
CA PHE A 75 -6.93 7.80 -9.56
C PHE A 75 -6.89 6.32 -9.20
N ARG A 76 -7.95 5.80 -8.56
CA ARG A 76 -8.18 4.36 -8.43
C ARG A 76 -9.46 3.99 -9.15
N PHE A 77 -9.39 2.99 -10.00
CA PHE A 77 -10.47 2.63 -10.90
C PHE A 77 -10.55 1.13 -11.14
N VAL A 78 -11.73 0.70 -11.57
CA VAL A 78 -12.06 -0.67 -11.94
C VAL A 78 -12.67 -0.61 -13.34
N VAL A 79 -12.30 -1.56 -14.19
CA VAL A 79 -12.86 -1.68 -15.55
C VAL A 79 -13.83 -2.84 -15.59
N VAL A 80 -15.10 -2.52 -15.86
CA VAL A 80 -16.19 -3.49 -15.99
C VAL A 80 -16.23 -4.03 -17.41
N LEU A 81 -16.44 -5.35 -17.56
CA LEU A 81 -16.61 -5.94 -18.88
C LEU A 81 -17.96 -5.55 -19.49
N PRO A 82 -18.01 -5.09 -20.75
CA PRO A 82 -19.25 -4.89 -21.48
C PRO A 82 -20.09 -6.17 -21.53
N HIS A 83 -21.43 -6.03 -21.60
CA HIS A 83 -22.36 -7.17 -21.67
C HIS A 83 -22.08 -8.13 -22.85
N ASN A 84 -21.47 -7.62 -23.92
CA ASN A 84 -21.13 -8.40 -25.12
C ASN A 84 -19.83 -9.20 -24.97
N ALA A 85 -19.09 -9.01 -23.87
CA ALA A 85 -17.80 -9.63 -23.65
C ALA A 85 -17.97 -11.04 -23.07
N VAL A 86 -17.58 -12.05 -23.86
CA VAL A 86 -17.53 -13.44 -23.38
C VAL A 86 -16.11 -13.74 -22.90
N PRO A 87 -15.89 -13.96 -21.60
CA PRO A 87 -14.56 -14.25 -21.10
C PRO A 87 -14.11 -15.65 -21.51
N LEU A 88 -12.80 -15.79 -21.73
CA LEU A 88 -12.16 -17.06 -22.11
C LEU A 88 -12.21 -18.09 -20.96
N ILE A 89 -12.18 -17.58 -19.72
CA ILE A 89 -12.20 -18.34 -18.47
C ILE A 89 -13.44 -17.92 -17.69
N ARG A 90 -14.02 -18.79 -16.84
CA ARG A 90 -15.08 -18.36 -15.91
C ARG A 90 -14.48 -17.39 -14.89
N LEU A 91 -14.56 -16.08 -15.14
CA LEU A 91 -14.20 -15.08 -14.16
C LEU A 91 -15.27 -15.03 -13.06
N ARG A 92 -14.83 -14.95 -11.80
CA ARG A 92 -15.71 -14.84 -10.62
C ARG A 92 -16.48 -13.52 -10.60
N GLN A 93 -15.93 -12.47 -11.20
CA GLN A 93 -16.53 -11.15 -11.34
C GLN A 93 -16.30 -10.63 -12.77
N PRO A 94 -17.26 -9.90 -13.37
CA PRO A 94 -17.18 -9.37 -14.73
C PRO A 94 -16.27 -8.13 -14.79
N LEU A 95 -15.06 -8.23 -14.23
CA LEU A 95 -14.10 -7.14 -14.12
C LEU A 95 -12.76 -7.57 -14.73
N LEU A 96 -12.04 -6.64 -15.36
CA LEU A 96 -10.69 -6.92 -15.83
C LEU A 96 -9.77 -7.14 -14.62
N SER A 97 -8.92 -8.16 -14.69
CA SER A 97 -7.96 -8.45 -13.61
C SER A 97 -6.96 -7.30 -13.47
N ASN A 98 -6.57 -6.98 -12.23
CA ASN A 98 -5.54 -5.97 -11.97
C ASN A 98 -4.25 -6.31 -12.71
N ARG A 99 -3.84 -7.59 -12.81
CA ARG A 99 -2.60 -7.97 -13.50
C ARG A 99 -2.52 -7.42 -14.93
N ILE A 100 -3.58 -7.58 -15.73
CA ILE A 100 -3.62 -7.09 -17.12
C ILE A 100 -3.63 -5.55 -17.12
N LEU A 101 -4.40 -4.95 -16.22
CA LEU A 101 -4.51 -3.50 -16.08
C LEU A 101 -3.18 -2.83 -15.68
N SER A 102 -2.54 -3.28 -14.61
CA SER A 102 -1.32 -2.69 -14.06
C SER A 102 -0.06 -3.09 -14.83
N THR A 103 0.05 -4.36 -15.24
CA THR A 103 1.28 -4.88 -15.84
C THR A 103 1.33 -4.67 -17.35
N ASP A 104 0.22 -4.83 -18.06
CA ASP A 104 0.24 -4.74 -19.52
C ASP A 104 -0.27 -3.39 -20.01
N ILE A 105 -1.46 -2.97 -19.57
CA ILE A 105 -2.10 -1.76 -20.09
C ILE A 105 -1.41 -0.51 -19.54
N LEU A 106 -1.34 -0.35 -18.22
CA LEU A 106 -0.76 0.85 -17.60
C LEU A 106 0.73 0.94 -17.88
N GLN A 107 1.49 -0.15 -17.76
CA GLN A 107 2.92 -0.11 -18.05
C GLN A 107 3.23 0.31 -19.49
N ARG A 108 2.46 -0.17 -20.49
CA ARG A 108 2.72 0.17 -21.90
C ARG A 108 2.14 1.53 -22.30
N TYR A 109 0.95 1.87 -21.82
CA TYR A 109 0.20 3.03 -22.31
C TYR A 109 0.23 4.23 -21.37
N ALA A 110 0.74 4.13 -20.13
CA ALA A 110 0.90 5.28 -19.25
C ALA A 110 1.69 6.45 -19.87
N PRO A 111 2.80 6.26 -20.62
CA PRO A 111 3.46 7.39 -21.29
C PRO A 111 2.59 8.01 -22.40
N GLU A 112 1.77 7.22 -23.11
CA GLU A 112 0.85 7.73 -24.14
C GLU A 112 -0.30 8.54 -23.51
N ILE A 113 -0.82 8.05 -22.38
CA ILE A 113 -1.85 8.72 -21.58
C ILE A 113 -1.30 10.04 -21.01
N SER A 114 -0.11 10.00 -20.40
CA SER A 114 0.60 11.16 -19.86
C SER A 114 0.80 12.24 -20.93
N ARG A 115 1.27 11.85 -22.12
CA ARG A 115 1.50 12.77 -23.24
C ARG A 115 0.21 13.41 -23.76
N ARG A 116 -0.90 12.66 -23.80
CA ARG A 116 -2.20 13.20 -24.24
C ARG A 116 -2.81 14.18 -23.25
N LEU A 117 -2.68 13.88 -21.96
CA LEU A 117 -3.25 14.71 -20.90
C LEU A 117 -2.37 15.93 -20.60
N GLY A 118 -1.10 15.90 -21.01
CA GLY A 118 -0.11 16.90 -20.59
C GLY A 118 0.22 16.80 -19.10
N TRP A 119 -0.02 15.63 -18.49
CA TRP A 119 0.23 15.37 -17.07
C TRP A 119 1.46 14.50 -16.93
N HIS A 120 2.26 14.71 -15.89
CA HIS A 120 3.43 13.90 -15.64
C HIS A 120 3.07 12.68 -14.80
N LEU A 121 3.39 11.48 -15.30
CA LEU A 121 3.18 10.24 -14.55
C LEU A 121 4.19 10.17 -13.40
N MET A 122 3.72 10.11 -12.16
CA MET A 122 4.61 9.90 -11.02
C MET A 122 4.79 8.42 -10.71
N SER A 123 3.69 7.68 -10.62
CA SER A 123 3.73 6.23 -10.38
C SER A 123 2.41 5.55 -10.73
N TYR A 124 2.46 4.23 -10.86
CA TYR A 124 1.29 3.36 -10.98
C TYR A 124 1.34 2.30 -9.89
N GLU A 125 0.20 1.93 -9.32
CA GLU A 125 0.08 0.86 -8.32
C GLU A 125 0.21 -0.49 -9.04
N LYS A 126 1.40 -1.09 -8.96
CA LYS A 126 1.66 -2.45 -9.44
C LYS A 126 1.00 -3.52 -8.55
N PHE A 127 0.74 -3.17 -7.29
CA PHE A 127 0.03 -3.99 -6.31
C PHE A 127 -0.89 -3.09 -5.50
N PRO A 128 -2.10 -3.54 -5.10
CA PRO A 128 -2.93 -2.75 -4.21
C PRO A 128 -2.15 -2.55 -2.91
N ARG A 129 -1.79 -1.30 -2.59
CA ARG A 129 -1.21 -0.99 -1.29
C ARG A 129 -2.21 -1.44 -0.24
N PHE A 130 -1.82 -2.43 0.56
CA PHE A 130 -2.50 -2.73 1.81
C PHE A 130 -2.62 -1.42 2.60
N ASP A 131 -3.72 -1.22 3.33
CA ASP A 131 -3.97 0.01 4.10
C ASP A 131 -2.72 0.45 4.85
N ALA A 132 -2.45 1.76 4.92
CA ALA A 132 -1.24 2.31 5.55
C ALA A 132 -1.00 1.76 6.98
N ILE A 133 -2.08 1.40 7.67
CA ILE A 133 -2.08 0.75 8.98
C ILE A 133 -1.41 -0.64 8.93
N THR A 134 -1.73 -1.45 7.91
CA THR A 134 -1.14 -2.78 7.72
C THR A 134 0.31 -2.72 7.22
N GLU A 135 0.66 -1.73 6.40
CA GLU A 135 2.06 -1.49 6.01
C GLU A 135 2.90 -1.07 7.23
N PHE A 136 2.38 -0.16 8.05
CA PHE A 136 3.02 0.25 9.31
C PHE A 136 3.14 -0.92 10.29
N MET A 137 2.11 -1.75 10.41
CA MET A 137 2.15 -2.92 11.29
C MET A 137 3.26 -3.89 10.88
N ASN A 138 3.44 -4.13 9.57
CA ASN A 138 4.43 -5.08 9.06
C ASN A 138 5.87 -4.50 9.10
N ILE A 139 6.03 -3.20 8.83
CA ILE A 139 7.34 -2.53 8.79
C ILE A 139 7.84 -2.12 10.18
N ALA A 140 6.96 -1.70 11.09
CA ALA A 140 7.37 -1.19 12.39
C ALA A 140 7.04 -2.17 13.52
N LEU A 141 5.80 -2.66 13.59
CA LEU A 141 5.34 -3.40 14.77
C LEU A 141 5.99 -4.78 14.90
N ILE A 142 6.10 -5.53 13.79
CA ILE A 142 6.76 -6.84 13.78
C ILE A 142 8.24 -6.75 14.19
N PRO A 143 9.07 -5.90 13.56
CA PRO A 143 10.48 -5.81 13.96
C PRO A 143 10.65 -5.24 15.36
N ILE A 144 9.84 -4.27 15.81
CA ILE A 144 9.88 -3.79 17.20
C ILE A 144 9.56 -4.93 18.17
N GLY A 145 8.50 -5.70 17.90
CA GLY A 145 8.15 -6.87 18.71
C GLY A 145 9.26 -7.91 18.77
N PHE A 146 9.92 -8.18 17.64
CA PHE A 146 11.03 -9.12 17.56
C PHE A 146 12.27 -8.62 18.33
N ILE A 147 12.61 -7.34 18.20
CA ILE A 147 13.74 -6.73 18.92
C ILE A 147 13.49 -6.72 20.44
N LEU A 148 12.27 -6.40 20.88
CA LEU A 148 11.90 -6.44 22.30
C LEU A 148 12.01 -7.85 22.89
N LEU A 149 11.63 -8.87 22.11
CA LEU A 149 11.73 -10.26 22.52
C LEU A 149 13.21 -10.69 22.70
N ILE A 150 14.08 -10.32 21.77
CA ILE A 150 15.54 -10.53 21.90
C ILE A 150 16.12 -9.79 23.09
N ALA A 151 15.72 -8.52 23.29
CA ALA A 151 16.19 -7.72 24.42
C ALA A 151 15.78 -8.32 25.76
N MET A 152 14.55 -8.87 25.87
CA MET A 152 14.09 -9.56 27.07
C MET A 152 14.95 -10.78 27.39
N PHE A 153 15.30 -11.60 26.40
CA PHE A 153 16.20 -12.74 26.60
C PHE A 153 17.61 -12.32 27.01
N MET A 154 18.15 -11.27 26.40
CA MET A 154 19.47 -10.74 26.76
C MET A 154 19.48 -10.21 28.20
N LEU A 155 18.46 -9.47 28.62
CA LEU A 155 18.33 -8.97 29.99
C LEU A 155 18.20 -10.11 31.00
N ALA A 156 17.41 -11.14 30.68
CA ALA A 156 17.28 -12.33 31.52
C ALA A 156 18.62 -13.05 31.69
N TYR A 157 19.35 -13.29 30.59
CA TYR A 157 20.66 -13.91 30.60
C TYR A 157 21.69 -13.11 31.40
N TRP A 158 21.75 -11.79 31.16
CA TRP A 158 22.70 -10.90 31.82
C TRP A 158 22.41 -10.78 33.33
N SER A 159 21.14 -10.71 33.72
CA SER A 159 20.74 -10.69 35.14
C SER A 159 21.12 -11.97 35.89
N ASN A 160 21.08 -13.13 35.22
CA ASN A 160 21.48 -14.40 35.82
C ASN A 160 23.00 -14.53 35.91
N ASN A 161 23.74 -14.05 34.92
CA ASN A 161 25.20 -14.05 34.97
C ASN A 161 25.75 -13.08 36.02
N PHE A 162 25.11 -11.92 36.22
CA PHE A 162 25.51 -10.99 37.29
C PHE A 162 25.32 -11.58 38.69
N ARG A 163 24.40 -12.54 38.88
CA ARG A 163 24.24 -13.25 40.16
C ARG A 163 25.37 -14.24 40.46
N PHE A 164 26.14 -14.68 39.46
CA PHE A 164 27.24 -15.63 39.67
C PHE A 164 28.63 -14.99 39.80
N SER A 165 28.77 -13.68 39.53
CA SER A 165 30.00 -12.93 39.85
C SER A 165 30.03 -12.38 41.28
N GLY A 166 29.05 -12.72 42.13
CA GLY A 166 28.96 -12.30 43.53
C GLY A 166 29.52 -13.32 44.53
N SER A 167 30.56 -14.07 44.16
CA SER A 167 31.29 -14.96 45.08
C SER A 167 32.63 -14.36 45.54
N SER A 168 32.85 -13.07 45.34
CA SER A 168 34.06 -12.36 45.75
C SER A 168 33.69 -10.93 46.11
N ASP A 169 33.73 -10.66 47.40
CA ASP A 169 33.99 -9.36 48.00
C ASP A 169 32.95 -8.22 47.85
N GLU A 170 32.53 -7.78 49.04
CA GLU A 170 32.21 -6.39 49.38
C GLU A 170 31.02 -5.75 48.65
N ILE A 171 29.85 -5.85 49.30
CA ILE A 171 28.93 -4.72 49.35
C ILE A 171 29.69 -3.54 49.97
N LEU A 172 30.18 -2.70 49.08
CA LEU A 172 30.93 -1.48 49.33
C LEU A 172 29.97 -0.45 49.97
N VAL A 173 29.71 -0.60 51.26
CA VAL A 173 29.22 0.49 52.12
C VAL A 173 30.45 1.26 52.59
N SER A 174 30.92 2.21 51.76
CA SER A 174 31.84 3.24 52.23
C SER A 174 31.48 4.56 51.59
N GLY A 175 30.38 5.13 52.10
CA GLY A 175 29.96 6.50 51.89
C GLY A 175 29.46 7.03 53.23
N SER A 176 30.31 7.83 53.88
CA SER A 176 30.02 8.70 55.02
C SER A 176 29.41 8.06 56.29
N SER A 177 30.27 7.88 57.28
CA SER A 177 30.18 8.65 58.55
C SER A 177 28.76 9.05 58.99
N GLY A 178 28.20 8.30 59.94
CA GLY A 178 27.30 8.84 60.96
C GLY A 178 25.82 8.93 60.58
N GLY A 179 25.07 7.86 60.83
CA GLY A 179 23.61 7.87 60.71
C GLY A 179 22.98 6.60 61.25
N LYS A 180 22.95 6.46 62.57
CA LYS A 180 22.37 5.35 63.32
C LYS A 180 20.89 5.14 62.94
N ASN A 181 20.58 4.01 62.32
CA ASN A 181 19.28 3.35 62.46
C ASN A 181 19.52 1.87 62.79
N LEU A 182 20.17 1.67 63.94
CA LEU A 182 20.21 0.42 64.70
C LEU A 182 19.43 0.69 66.00
N ALA A 183 18.40 -0.12 66.23
CA ALA A 183 17.70 -0.33 67.49
C ALA A 183 17.11 0.89 68.21
N LEU A 184 15.81 1.08 67.99
CA LEU A 184 14.86 1.64 68.96
C LEU A 184 14.97 0.85 70.29
N LYS A 185 15.45 1.51 71.34
CA LYS A 185 15.09 1.21 72.72
C LYS A 185 14.89 2.53 73.46
N PHE A 186 13.62 2.92 73.60
CA PHE A 186 13.16 3.87 74.59
C PHE A 186 12.08 3.17 75.42
N VAL A 187 12.13 3.44 76.73
CA VAL A 187 11.40 2.85 77.88
C VAL A 187 12.08 1.62 78.49
#